data_AF-A0A383C114-F1
#
_entry.id   AF-A0A383C114-F1
#
_cell.length_a   1.000
_cell.length_b   1.000
_cell.length_c   1.000
_cell.angle_alpha   90.00
_cell.angle_beta   90.00
_cell.angle_gamma   90.00
#
_symmetry.space_group_name_H-M   'P 1'
#
loop_
_entity.id
_entity.type
_entity.pdbx_description
1 polymer ?
#
loop_
_entity_poly.entity_id
_entity_poly.type
_entity_poly.pdbx_seq_one_letter_code
_entity_poly.pdbx_strand_id
1 'polypeptide(L)'
;MANKSAKTMRGKNIDMATLIANNEKVVAVGNLNVNARGDMLGPGGLIEVTKEEITKIYYDEEAKRPNKEVAKRQRIKRGDGKLIDETTYTDGSIEVVEVDLKTKK
;
A
#
# COMPACT_ATOMS: atom_id res chain seq x y z
N MET A 1 9.03 4.07 -16.58
CA MET A 1 9.87 3.91 -15.37
C MET A 1 11.25 4.44 -15.71
N ALA A 2 11.84 5.32 -14.90
CA ALA A 2 13.18 5.81 -15.18
C ALA A 2 14.19 4.66 -14.99
N ASN A 3 14.98 4.34 -16.02
CA ASN A 3 16.02 3.32 -15.93
C ASN A 3 17.12 3.82 -14.99
N LYS A 4 17.11 3.31 -13.75
CA LYS A 4 18.13 3.63 -12.77
C LYS A 4 19.31 2.69 -12.99
N SER A 5 20.44 3.25 -13.43
CA SER A 5 21.69 2.51 -13.57
C SER A 5 22.61 2.80 -12.40
N ALA A 6 23.33 1.77 -11.93
CA ALA A 6 24.32 1.88 -10.87
C ALA A 6 25.61 1.17 -11.29
N LYS A 7 26.75 1.71 -10.87
CA LYS A 7 28.06 1.10 -11.13
C LYS A 7 28.55 0.39 -9.86
N THR A 8 28.90 -0.87 -9.99
CA THR A 8 29.49 -1.64 -8.88
C THR A 8 30.92 -1.20 -8.59
N MET A 9 31.43 -1.56 -7.40
CA MET A 9 32.83 -1.36 -7.04
C MET A 9 33.82 -2.03 -8.02
N ARG A 10 33.40 -3.10 -8.70
CA ARG A 10 34.21 -3.81 -9.72
C ARG A 10 34.06 -3.21 -11.13
N GLY A 11 33.37 -2.08 -11.26
CA GLY A 11 33.21 -1.36 -12.52
C GLY A 11 32.09 -1.86 -13.44
N LYS A 12 31.34 -2.90 -13.05
CA LYS A 12 30.19 -3.40 -13.83
C LYS A 12 29.01 -2.43 -13.72
N ASN A 13 28.45 -2.05 -14.86
CA ASN A 13 27.19 -1.32 -14.92
C ASN A 13 26.03 -2.30 -14.68
N ILE A 14 25.16 -1.94 -13.76
CA ILE A 14 23.91 -2.64 -13.46
C ILE A 14 22.78 -1.74 -13.93
N ASP A 15 21.93 -2.28 -14.80
CA ASP A 15 20.62 -1.71 -15.08
C ASP A 15 19.60 -2.35 -14.15
N MET A 16 18.91 -1.52 -13.36
CA MET A 16 17.97 -2.00 -12.36
C MET A 16 16.75 -2.66 -13.01
N ALA A 17 16.34 -2.20 -14.20
CA ALA A 17 15.17 -2.76 -14.88
C ALA A 17 15.40 -4.22 -15.29
N THR A 18 16.55 -4.50 -15.90
CA THR A 18 16.95 -5.87 -16.27
C THR A 18 17.19 -6.76 -15.04
N LEU A 19 17.74 -6.21 -13.95
CA LEU A 19 17.93 -6.97 -12.72
C LEU A 19 16.60 -7.41 -12.08
N ILE A 20 15.60 -6.53 -12.06
CA ILE A 20 14.26 -6.84 -11.55
C ILE A 20 13.58 -7.90 -12.42
N ALA A 21 13.64 -7.74 -13.75
CA ALA A 21 13.03 -8.69 -14.70
C ALA A 21 13.64 -10.10 -14.58
N ASN A 22 14.94 -10.20 -14.35
CA ASN A 22 15.58 -11.51 -14.15
C ASN A 22 15.20 -12.17 -12.81
N ASN A 23 14.73 -11.38 -11.84
CA ASN A 23 14.49 -11.82 -10.46
C ASN A 23 13.03 -11.64 -10.02
N GLU A 24 12.07 -11.72 -10.94
CA GLU A 24 10.64 -11.44 -10.69
C GLU A 24 10.06 -12.15 -9.45
N LYS A 25 10.40 -13.43 -9.27
CA LYS A 25 9.85 -14.27 -8.18
C LYS A 25 10.62 -14.14 -6.86
N VAL A 26 11.72 -13.40 -6.85
CA VAL A 26 12.55 -13.23 -5.66
C VAL A 26 11.85 -12.25 -4.71
N VAL A 27 11.90 -12.55 -3.41
CA VAL A 27 11.41 -11.66 -2.35
C VAL A 27 12.05 -10.28 -2.51
N ALA A 28 11.22 -9.23 -2.57
CA ALA A 28 11.72 -7.88 -2.66
C ALA A 28 12.34 -7.46 -1.32
N VAL A 29 13.44 -6.72 -1.40
CA VAL A 29 14.06 -6.12 -0.22
C VAL A 29 13.31 -4.83 0.09
N GLY A 30 12.49 -4.83 1.14
CA GLY A 30 11.68 -3.67 1.55
C GLY A 30 10.80 -3.95 2.76
N ASN A 31 9.90 -3.01 3.07
CA ASN A 31 8.96 -3.12 4.20
C ASN A 31 7.66 -3.88 3.85
N LEU A 32 7.41 -4.13 2.56
CA LEU A 32 6.24 -4.84 2.08
C LEU A 32 6.59 -6.30 1.82
N ASN A 33 5.67 -7.20 2.15
CA ASN A 33 5.79 -8.63 1.86
C ASN A 33 5.43 -8.88 0.38
N VAL A 34 6.30 -8.46 -0.54
CA VAL A 34 6.10 -8.62 -1.98
C VAL A 34 7.33 -9.22 -2.66
N ASN A 35 7.14 -9.81 -3.83
CA ASN A 35 8.26 -10.17 -4.71
C ASN A 35 8.68 -8.99 -5.60
N ALA A 36 9.76 -9.15 -6.38
CA ALA A 36 10.25 -8.12 -7.29
C ALA A 36 9.25 -7.77 -8.41
N ARG A 37 8.37 -8.71 -8.80
CA ARG A 37 7.26 -8.46 -9.74
C ARG A 37 6.16 -7.59 -9.13
N GLY A 38 5.96 -7.65 -7.82
CA GLY A 38 4.91 -6.95 -7.07
C GLY A 38 3.73 -7.84 -6.65
N ASP A 39 3.88 -9.16 -6.68
CA ASP A 39 2.91 -10.09 -6.09
C ASP A 39 3.05 -10.11 -4.57
N MET A 40 1.93 -10.24 -3.85
CA MET A 40 1.90 -10.33 -2.40
C MET A 40 2.32 -11.72 -1.93
N LEU A 41 3.23 -11.75 -0.96
CA LEU A 41 3.78 -12.96 -0.38
C LEU A 41 3.20 -13.19 1.01
N GLY A 42 2.68 -14.39 1.21
CA GLY A 42 2.20 -14.88 2.49
C GLY A 42 3.30 -15.47 3.38
N PRO A 43 2.92 -16.03 4.55
CA PRO A 43 3.86 -16.73 5.41
C PRO A 43 4.52 -17.89 4.66
N GLY A 44 5.84 -17.96 4.69
CA GLY A 44 6.63 -18.95 3.95
C GLY A 44 7.00 -18.55 2.52
N GLY A 45 6.70 -17.32 2.09
CA GLY A 45 7.11 -16.82 0.77
C GLY A 45 6.29 -17.38 -0.40
N LEU A 46 5.11 -17.92 -0.12
CA LEU A 46 4.14 -18.35 -1.12
C LEU A 46 3.38 -17.13 -1.66
N ILE A 47 3.00 -17.16 -2.94
CA ILE A 47 2.22 -16.08 -3.56
C ILE A 47 0.76 -16.23 -3.11
N GLU A 48 0.26 -15.26 -2.35
CA GLU A 48 -1.14 -15.22 -1.90
C GLU A 48 -2.02 -14.49 -2.91
N VAL A 49 -1.56 -13.32 -3.39
CA VAL A 49 -2.31 -12.47 -4.32
C VAL A 49 -1.38 -11.97 -5.39
N THR A 50 -1.79 -12.13 -6.65
CA THR A 50 -0.99 -11.64 -7.78
C THR A 50 -1.09 -10.12 -7.92
N LYS A 51 -0.07 -9.49 -8.52
CA LYS A 51 -0.08 -8.06 -8.81
C LYS A 51 -1.32 -7.63 -9.59
N GLU A 52 -1.74 -8.43 -10.56
CA GLU A 52 -2.89 -8.14 -11.42
C GLU A 52 -4.18 -8.07 -10.61
N GLU A 53 -4.35 -9.00 -9.68
CA GLU A 53 -5.49 -9.06 -8.78
C GLU A 53 -5.49 -7.89 -7.78
N ILE A 54 -4.32 -7.55 -7.20
CA ILE A 54 -4.17 -6.35 -6.35
C ILE A 54 -4.59 -5.09 -7.13
N THR A 55 -4.14 -4.99 -8.37
CA THR A 55 -4.44 -3.84 -9.24
C THR A 55 -5.93 -3.75 -9.54
N LYS A 56 -6.58 -4.88 -9.82
CA LYS A 56 -8.03 -4.93 -10.04
C LYS A 56 -8.81 -4.52 -8.80
N ILE A 57 -8.47 -5.09 -7.64
CA ILE A 57 -9.11 -4.74 -6.36
C ILE A 57 -8.99 -3.24 -6.10
N TYR A 58 -7.82 -2.65 -6.32
CA TYR A 58 -7.61 -1.23 -6.14
C TYR A 58 -8.54 -0.39 -7.03
N TYR A 59 -8.62 -0.68 -8.33
CA TYR A 59 -9.50 0.06 -9.24
C TYR A 59 -10.98 -0.19 -8.98
N ASP A 60 -11.36 -1.41 -8.59
CA ASP A 60 -12.75 -1.74 -8.25
C ASP A 60 -13.19 -1.04 -6.97
N GLU A 61 -12.31 -0.96 -5.97
CA GLU A 61 -12.53 -0.18 -4.76
C GLU A 61 -12.60 1.31 -5.06
N GLU A 62 -11.68 1.84 -5.87
CA GLU A 62 -11.66 3.24 -6.26
C GLU A 62 -12.92 3.64 -7.03
N ALA A 63 -13.42 2.78 -7.93
CA ALA A 63 -14.69 2.99 -8.62
C ALA A 63 -15.90 2.97 -7.68
N LYS A 64 -15.85 2.18 -6.59
CA LYS A 64 -16.90 2.12 -5.56
C LYS A 64 -16.80 3.25 -4.54
N ARG A 65 -15.63 3.89 -4.41
CA ARG A 65 -15.46 5.00 -3.48
C ARG A 65 -16.39 6.12 -3.91
N PRO A 66 -17.30 6.56 -3.02
CA PRO A 66 -18.17 7.66 -3.35
C PRO A 66 -17.29 8.89 -3.55
N ASN A 67 -17.47 9.60 -4.66
CA ASN A 67 -16.70 10.81 -5.00
C ASN A 67 -17.17 11.98 -4.14
N LYS A 68 -17.07 11.80 -2.82
CA LYS A 68 -17.48 12.77 -1.81
C LYS A 68 -16.27 13.56 -1.43
N GLU A 69 -16.30 14.84 -1.75
CA GLU A 69 -15.31 15.77 -1.24
C GLU A 69 -15.39 15.79 0.29
N VAL A 70 -14.21 15.74 0.90
CA VAL A 70 -14.09 15.74 2.35
C VAL A 70 -14.20 17.18 2.82
N ALA A 71 -15.29 17.52 3.49
CA ALA A 71 -15.51 18.87 4.03
C ALA A 71 -14.70 19.10 5.31
N LYS A 72 -14.61 18.09 6.19
CA LYS A 72 -13.89 18.20 7.46
C LYS A 72 -13.42 16.85 7.98
N ARG A 73 -12.21 16.78 8.52
CA ARG A 73 -11.71 15.62 9.29
C ARG A 73 -11.35 16.06 10.69
N GLN A 74 -11.89 15.40 11.70
CA GLN A 74 -11.63 15.70 13.10
C GLN A 74 -11.28 14.43 13.86
N ARG A 75 -10.22 14.50 14.67
CA ARG A 75 -9.85 13.44 15.60
C ARG A 75 -10.42 13.77 16.98
N ILE A 76 -11.35 12.94 17.47
CA ILE A 76 -12.08 13.17 18.71
C ILE A 76 -11.78 12.02 19.68
N LYS A 77 -11.59 12.34 20.96
CA LYS A 77 -11.57 11.33 22.04
C LYS A 77 -13.00 11.18 22.56
N ARG A 78 -13.60 9.99 22.38
CA ARG A 78 -14.90 9.68 22.98
C ARG A 78 -14.76 9.53 24.50
N GLY A 79 -15.86 9.72 25.23
CA GLY A 79 -15.91 9.58 26.69
C GLY A 79 -15.39 8.23 27.21
N ASP A 80 -15.47 7.19 26.38
CA ASP A 80 -14.96 5.84 26.65
C ASP A 80 -13.43 5.70 26.47
N GLY A 81 -12.71 6.81 26.25
CA GLY A 81 -11.25 6.84 26.07
C GLY A 81 -10.74 6.43 24.67
N LYS A 82 -11.65 5.98 23.79
CA LYS A 82 -11.35 5.57 22.40
C LYS A 82 -11.14 6.79 21.50
N LEU A 83 -10.11 6.73 20.65
CA LEU A 83 -9.86 7.72 19.61
C LEU A 83 -10.69 7.38 18.38
N ILE A 84 -11.37 8.38 17.84
CA ILE A 84 -12.15 8.26 16.61
C ILE A 84 -11.73 9.34 15.61
N ASP A 85 -11.68 8.96 14.35
CA ASP A 85 -11.54 9.89 13.23
C ASP A 85 -12.92 10.04 12.59
N GLU A 86 -13.48 11.25 12.74
CA GLU A 86 -14.74 11.64 12.13
C GLU A 86 -14.43 12.39 10.81
N THR A 87 -14.97 11.87 9.71
CA THR A 87 -14.90 12.48 8.38
C THR A 87 -16.29 12.94 7.98
N THR A 88 -16.48 14.25 7.90
CA THR A 88 -17.69 14.88 7.37
C THR A 88 -17.49 15.16 5.89
N TYR A 89 -18.41 14.68 5.07
CA TYR A 89 -18.44 14.90 3.63
C TYR A 89 -19.29 16.11 3.25
N THR A 90 -19.08 16.64 2.04
CA THR A 90 -19.80 17.81 1.52
C THR A 90 -21.30 17.57 1.33
N ASP A 91 -21.73 16.31 1.20
CA ASP A 91 -23.13 15.91 1.13
C ASP A 91 -23.81 15.82 2.51
N GLY A 92 -23.09 16.16 3.58
CA GLY A 92 -23.58 16.09 4.96
C GLY A 92 -23.52 14.70 5.59
N SER A 93 -23.02 13.68 4.87
CA SER A 93 -22.76 12.37 5.48
C SER A 93 -21.54 12.41 6.39
N ILE A 94 -21.58 11.64 7.48
CA ILE A 94 -20.50 11.58 8.48
C ILE A 94 -20.05 10.11 8.60
N GLU A 95 -18.77 9.86 8.34
CA GLU A 95 -18.13 8.57 8.60
C GLU A 95 -17.30 8.66 9.89
N VAL A 96 -17.58 7.79 10.85
CA VAL A 96 -16.85 7.69 12.11
C VAL A 96 -16.03 6.40 12.10
N VAL A 97 -14.72 6.53 11.99
CA VAL A 97 -13.79 5.39 12.03
C VAL A 97 -13.16 5.31 13.42
N GLU A 98 -13.25 4.16 14.07
CA GLU A 98 -12.54 3.92 15.33
C GLU A 98 -11.06 3.71 15.05
N VAL A 99 -10.21 4.52 15.69
CA VAL A 99 -8.76 4.43 15.55
C VAL A 99 -8.25 3.47 16.61
N ASP A 100 -8.12 2.20 16.25
CA ASP A 100 -7.42 1.23 17.08
C ASP A 100 -5.93 1.60 17.16
N LEU A 101 -5.48 2.06 18.33
CA LEU A 101 -4.06 2.35 18.61
C LEU A 101 -3.16 1.10 18.61
N LYS A 102 -3.66 -0.09 18.24
CA LYS A 102 -3.00 -1.38 18.49
C LYS A 102 -2.01 -1.87 17.44
N THR A 103 -1.65 -1.07 16.44
CA THR A 103 -0.54 -1.40 15.53
C THR A 103 0.59 -0.37 15.63
N LYS A 104 1.20 -0.31 16.81
CA LYS A 104 2.62 0.04 16.96
C LYS A 104 3.28 -1.04 17.81
N LYS A 105 3.78 -2.07 17.15
CA LYS A 105 4.91 -2.86 17.63
C LYS A 105 5.88 -3.02 16.48
#